data_AF-A0A1C5GKP6-F1
#
_entry.id   AF-A0A1C5GKP6-F1
#
_cell.length_a   1.000
_cell.length_b   1.000
_cell.length_c   1.000
_cell.angle_alpha   90.00
_cell.angle_beta   90.00
_cell.angle_gamma   90.00
#
_symmetry.space_group_name_H-M   'P 1'
#
loop_
_entity.id
_entity.type
_entity.pdbx_description
1 polymer ?
#
loop_
_entity_poly.entity_id
_entity_poly.type
_entity_poly.pdbx_seq_one_letter_code
_entity_poly.pdbx_strand_id
1 'polypeptide(L)'
;MELRSPRRCRRASATPQQRDRGQASRVPEDYGEGVHDEPIDPFNGDPADPAAGLHDPRDDDALDPLTDVERQDVLEDLADLEIYQALLAPIGVRGLVIECEDCREPHYFDWDLLRGNLRHLLDSGRPRVHEPAYDPDPDHYVTWDYARGYADGVHDTLTEGTEEDDSADG
;
A
#
# COMPACT_ATOMS: atom_id res chain seq x y z
N MET A 1 -15.85 6.54 -34.04
CA MET A 1 -14.54 5.89 -34.23
C MET A 1 -13.51 7.00 -34.44
N GLU A 2 -13.07 7.63 -33.35
CA GLU A 2 -12.04 8.67 -33.39
C GLU A 2 -10.93 8.29 -32.41
N LEU A 3 -9.83 7.79 -32.98
CA LEU A 3 -8.63 7.39 -32.29
C LEU A 3 -7.85 8.66 -31.91
N ARG A 4 -7.94 9.10 -30.65
CA ARG A 4 -7.06 10.15 -30.11
C ARG A 4 -5.71 9.53 -29.71
N SER A 5 -4.73 9.84 -30.55
CA SER A 5 -3.32 9.51 -30.45
C SER A 5 -2.68 10.03 -29.13
N PRO A 6 -1.84 9.24 -28.43
CA PRO A 6 -1.12 9.72 -27.25
C PRO A 6 0.08 10.59 -27.65
N ARG A 7 0.18 11.76 -27.01
CA ARG A 7 1.27 12.72 -27.19
C ARG A 7 2.59 12.14 -26.65
N ARG A 8 3.57 11.97 -27.55
CA ARG A 8 4.96 11.65 -27.21
C ARG A 8 5.63 12.82 -26.47
N CYS A 9 6.01 12.63 -25.21
CA CYS A 9 6.95 13.53 -24.52
C CYS A 9 8.38 13.29 -25.03
N ARG A 10 9.02 14.35 -25.51
CA ARG A 10 10.38 14.36 -26.07
C ARG A 10 11.42 14.34 -24.94
N ARG A 11 12.47 13.52 -25.13
CA ARG A 11 13.74 13.58 -24.37
C ARG A 11 14.45 14.92 -24.62
N ALA A 12 15.01 15.51 -23.57
CA ALA A 12 16.04 16.55 -23.67
C ALA A 12 17.34 16.03 -23.06
N SER A 13 18.40 16.10 -23.86
CA SER A 13 19.74 15.57 -23.60
C SER A 13 20.57 16.57 -22.79
N ALA A 14 21.29 16.08 -21.79
CA ALA A 14 22.30 16.84 -21.06
C ALA A 14 23.51 17.16 -21.95
N THR A 15 24.05 18.38 -21.83
CA THR A 15 25.38 18.75 -22.36
C THR A 15 26.20 19.31 -21.21
N PRO A 16 27.47 18.90 -21.03
CA PRO A 16 28.29 19.31 -19.90
C PRO A 16 28.98 20.64 -20.19
N GLN A 17 29.05 21.53 -19.21
CA GLN A 17 29.89 22.71 -19.27
C GLN A 17 30.92 22.65 -18.13
N GLN A 18 32.18 22.75 -18.52
CA GLN A 18 33.35 22.56 -17.67
C GLN A 18 34.11 23.89 -17.49
N ARG A 19 34.80 23.97 -16.34
CA ARG A 19 35.84 24.93 -15.90
C ARG A 19 35.26 26.12 -15.12
N ASP A 20 35.77 26.46 -13.94
CA ASP A 20 37.15 26.82 -13.68
C ASP A 20 37.66 26.46 -12.27
N ARG A 21 38.98 26.29 -12.16
CA ARG A 21 39.74 25.99 -10.93
C ARG A 21 39.97 27.28 -10.13
N GLY A 22 39.68 27.25 -8.83
CA GLY A 22 39.97 28.36 -7.93
C GLY A 22 40.18 27.94 -6.48
N GLN A 23 41.41 27.49 -6.19
CA GLN A 23 42.16 27.62 -4.93
C GLN A 23 41.62 26.99 -3.63
N ALA A 24 42.49 26.14 -3.09
CA ALA A 24 42.36 25.43 -1.83
C ALA A 24 42.56 26.36 -0.63
N SER A 25 41.60 26.34 0.29
CA SER A 25 41.86 26.63 1.71
C SER A 25 41.51 25.38 2.51
N ARG A 26 42.54 24.79 3.10
CA ARG A 26 42.44 23.64 4.01
C ARG A 26 41.75 24.11 5.29
N VAL A 27 40.66 23.45 5.67
CA VAL A 27 40.07 23.53 7.00
C VAL A 27 40.33 22.17 7.67
N PRO A 28 40.74 22.12 8.95
CA PRO A 28 41.23 20.89 9.58
C PRO A 28 40.10 19.87 9.76
N GLU A 29 40.45 18.60 9.58
CA GLU A 29 39.66 17.46 10.01
C GLU A 29 39.51 17.49 11.54
N ASP A 30 38.30 17.74 12.02
CA ASP A 30 37.85 17.30 13.33
C ASP A 30 36.43 16.77 13.17
N TYR A 31 36.34 15.53 12.66
CA TYR A 31 35.11 14.73 12.71
C TYR A 31 35.12 13.95 14.02
N GLY A 32 34.76 14.64 15.10
CA GLY A 32 34.40 14.03 16.36
C GLY A 32 32.94 13.58 16.34
N GLU A 33 32.74 12.28 16.49
CA GLU A 33 31.61 11.63 17.17
C GLU A 33 30.17 11.99 16.75
N GLY A 34 29.50 11.07 16.03
CA GLY A 34 28.04 11.01 15.96
C GLY A 34 27.48 11.12 14.54
N VAL A 35 27.52 10.01 13.78
CA VAL A 35 26.72 9.88 12.57
C VAL A 35 25.24 9.78 12.97
N HIS A 36 24.49 10.88 12.85
CA HIS A 36 23.04 10.78 12.80
C HIS A 36 22.69 10.24 11.42
N ASP A 37 22.02 9.08 11.35
CA ASP A 37 21.60 8.42 10.10
C ASP A 37 20.55 9.24 9.33
N GLU A 38 20.05 10.33 9.93
CA GLU A 38 19.11 11.27 9.34
C GLU A 38 19.74 12.67 9.23
N PRO A 39 19.41 13.43 8.16
CA PRO A 39 19.89 14.81 8.02
C PRO A 39 19.44 15.64 9.22
N ILE A 40 20.39 16.34 9.85
CA ILE A 40 20.10 17.28 10.94
C ILE A 40 19.07 18.30 10.46
N ASP A 41 17.96 18.37 11.19
CA ASP A 41 16.90 19.36 10.95
C ASP A 41 17.50 20.78 11.04
N PRO A 42 17.38 21.61 9.98
CA PRO A 42 17.90 22.97 9.97
C PRO A 42 17.27 23.90 11.02
N PHE A 43 16.14 23.51 11.63
CA PHE A 43 15.46 24.27 12.69
C PHE A 43 15.76 23.74 14.10
N ASN A 44 16.60 22.70 14.24
CA ASN A 44 16.93 22.12 15.54
C ASN A 44 17.54 23.16 16.50
N GLY A 45 16.83 23.49 17.57
CA GLY A 45 17.24 24.47 18.58
C GLY A 45 16.90 25.93 18.25
N ASP A 46 16.12 26.21 17.20
CA ASP A 46 15.63 27.55 16.89
C ASP A 46 14.46 27.92 17.84
N PRO A 47 14.60 28.94 18.70
CA PRO A 47 13.52 29.41 19.57
C PRO A 47 12.36 30.06 18.80
N ALA A 48 12.53 30.35 17.51
CA ALA A 48 11.50 30.84 16.60
C ALA A 48 11.01 29.75 15.63
N ASP A 49 11.29 28.48 15.91
CA ASP A 49 10.82 27.36 15.10
C ASP A 49 9.29 27.40 14.98
N PRO A 50 8.74 27.59 13.76
CA PRO A 50 7.30 27.58 13.55
C PRO A 50 6.65 26.21 13.84
N ALA A 51 7.44 25.12 13.85
CA ALA A 51 6.98 23.77 14.18
C ALA A 51 7.08 23.43 15.68
N ALA A 52 7.78 24.22 16.50
CA ALA A 52 7.95 23.93 17.95
C ALA A 52 6.64 23.88 18.76
N GLY A 53 5.54 24.44 18.22
CA GLY A 53 4.20 24.36 18.82
C GLY A 53 3.26 23.39 18.13
N LEU A 54 3.70 22.73 17.05
CA LEU A 54 2.98 21.64 16.40
C LEU A 54 3.37 20.35 17.12
N HIS A 55 2.39 19.70 17.73
CA HIS A 55 2.60 18.37 18.30
C HIS A 55 3.04 17.42 17.19
N ASP A 56 4.14 16.71 17.39
CA ASP A 56 4.59 15.69 16.45
C ASP A 56 3.51 14.59 16.42
N PRO A 57 2.87 14.30 15.27
CA PRO A 57 1.89 13.21 15.18
C PRO A 57 2.49 11.85 15.59
N ARG A 58 3.82 11.73 15.65
CA ARG A 58 4.51 10.54 16.13
C ARG A 58 4.50 10.39 17.65
N ASP A 59 4.36 11.49 18.41
CA ASP A 59 4.49 11.50 19.87
C ASP A 59 3.18 11.24 20.63
N ASP A 60 1.99 11.44 20.03
CA ASP A 60 0.68 11.21 20.71
C ASP A 60 0.04 9.83 20.45
N ASP A 61 0.50 9.05 19.48
CA ASP A 61 -0.27 7.90 18.97
C ASP A 61 0.25 6.53 19.41
N ALA A 62 0.57 6.29 20.68
CA ALA A 62 0.60 4.91 21.15
C ALA A 62 -0.85 4.36 21.20
N LEU A 63 -1.47 4.17 20.01
CA LEU A 63 -2.72 3.45 19.85
C LEU A 63 -2.56 2.10 20.52
N ASP A 64 -3.56 1.72 21.30
CA ASP A 64 -3.57 0.44 21.98
C ASP A 64 -3.35 -0.69 20.95
N PRO A 65 -2.55 -1.72 21.29
CA PRO A 65 -2.38 -2.87 20.42
C PRO A 65 -3.76 -3.48 20.12
N LEU A 66 -3.91 -4.08 18.94
CA LEU A 66 -5.14 -4.76 18.54
C LEU A 66 -5.59 -5.72 19.65
N THR A 67 -6.88 -5.66 19.97
CA THR A 67 -7.49 -6.64 20.85
C THR A 67 -7.44 -8.04 20.23
N ASP A 68 -7.57 -9.09 21.04
CA ASP A 68 -7.58 -10.46 20.53
C ASP A 68 -8.66 -10.69 19.46
N VAL A 69 -9.81 -10.02 19.59
CA VAL A 69 -10.92 -10.11 18.63
C VAL A 69 -10.53 -9.45 17.31
N GLU A 70 -10.10 -8.18 17.32
CA GLU A 70 -9.67 -7.49 16.10
C GLU A 70 -8.52 -8.22 15.40
N ARG A 71 -7.61 -8.81 16.18
CA ARG A 71 -6.53 -9.62 15.64
C ARG A 71 -7.04 -10.90 14.97
N GLN A 72 -8.09 -11.55 15.51
CA GLN A 72 -8.73 -12.68 14.84
C GLN A 72 -9.41 -12.24 13.55
N ASP A 73 -10.17 -11.15 13.57
CA ASP A 73 -10.86 -10.63 12.38
C ASP A 73 -9.87 -10.38 11.24
N VAL A 74 -8.73 -9.73 11.51
CA VAL A 74 -7.69 -9.47 10.49
C VAL A 74 -7.05 -10.77 9.97
N LEU A 75 -6.96 -11.82 10.79
CA LEU A 75 -6.46 -13.13 10.36
C LEU A 75 -7.46 -13.87 9.47
N GLU A 76 -8.76 -13.74 9.76
CA GLU A 76 -9.82 -14.25 8.91
C GLU A 76 -9.82 -13.52 7.56
N ASP A 77 -9.71 -12.19 7.56
CA ASP A 77 -9.59 -11.39 6.34
C ASP A 77 -8.38 -11.81 5.49
N LEU A 78 -7.25 -12.15 6.12
CA LEU A 78 -6.08 -12.67 5.41
C LEU A 78 -6.33 -14.03 4.75
N ALA A 79 -7.06 -14.92 5.43
CA ALA A 79 -7.41 -16.23 4.89
C ALA A 79 -8.40 -16.10 3.71
N ASP A 80 -9.42 -15.27 3.88
CA ASP A 80 -10.37 -14.89 2.82
C ASP A 80 -9.64 -14.33 1.60
N LEU A 81 -8.68 -13.43 1.81
CA LEU A 81 -7.92 -12.81 0.73
C LEU A 81 -7.11 -13.83 -0.09
N GLU A 82 -6.58 -14.88 0.56
CA GLU A 82 -5.89 -15.96 -0.15
C GLU A 82 -6.83 -16.76 -1.05
N ILE A 83 -8.06 -17.02 -0.57
CA ILE A 83 -9.11 -17.70 -1.35
C ILE A 83 -9.52 -16.82 -2.54
N TYR A 84 -9.83 -15.55 -2.29
CA TYR A 84 -10.25 -14.62 -3.33
C TYR A 84 -9.18 -14.46 -4.42
N GLN A 85 -7.90 -14.32 -4.04
CA GLN A 85 -6.83 -14.25 -5.03
C GLN A 85 -6.75 -15.55 -5.85
N ALA A 86 -6.83 -16.72 -5.20
CA ALA A 86 -6.73 -18.00 -5.90
C ALA A 86 -7.84 -18.19 -6.96
N LEU A 87 -9.04 -17.68 -6.67
CA LEU A 87 -10.19 -17.75 -7.56
C LEU A 87 -10.18 -16.68 -8.66
N LEU A 88 -9.82 -15.44 -8.31
CA LEU A 88 -10.02 -14.27 -9.16
C LEU A 88 -8.76 -13.88 -9.98
N ALA A 89 -7.56 -14.19 -9.49
CA ALA A 89 -6.33 -13.91 -10.25
C ALA A 89 -6.28 -14.63 -11.62
N PRO A 90 -6.71 -15.90 -11.75
CA PRO A 90 -6.73 -16.59 -13.05
C PRO A 90 -7.66 -15.95 -14.10
N ILE A 91 -8.72 -15.26 -13.68
CA ILE A 91 -9.66 -14.57 -14.57
C ILE A 91 -9.24 -13.11 -14.86
N GLY A 92 -8.08 -12.69 -14.36
CA GLY A 92 -7.48 -11.39 -14.67
C GLY A 92 -7.71 -10.30 -13.61
N VAL A 93 -8.31 -10.60 -12.47
CA VAL A 93 -8.46 -9.63 -11.37
C VAL A 93 -7.11 -9.48 -10.63
N ARG A 94 -6.62 -8.26 -10.52
CA ARG A 94 -5.33 -7.91 -9.89
C ARG A 94 -5.45 -7.55 -8.41
N GLY A 95 -6.66 -7.26 -7.93
CA GLY A 95 -6.88 -6.93 -6.54
C GLY A 95 -8.27 -6.37 -6.24
N LEU A 96 -8.36 -5.59 -5.16
CA LEU A 96 -9.62 -5.04 -4.68
C LEU A 96 -9.68 -3.51 -4.81
N VAL A 97 -10.91 -3.00 -4.93
CA VAL A 97 -11.22 -1.57 -4.84
C VAL A 97 -12.03 -1.30 -3.58
N ILE A 98 -11.61 -0.29 -2.81
CA ILE A 98 -12.26 0.14 -1.57
C ILE A 98 -12.58 1.63 -1.68
N GLU A 99 -13.82 2.02 -1.42
CA GLU A 99 -14.20 3.43 -1.33
C GLU A 99 -13.77 3.96 0.04
N CYS A 100 -12.82 4.89 0.07
CA CYS A 100 -12.38 5.51 1.32
C CYS A 100 -13.36 6.61 1.74
N GLU A 101 -13.90 6.55 2.96
CA GLU A 101 -14.85 7.57 3.45
C GLU A 101 -14.18 8.93 3.67
N ASP A 102 -12.91 8.95 4.06
CA ASP A 102 -12.15 10.18 4.31
C ASP A 102 -11.81 10.92 3.01
N CYS A 103 -11.27 10.18 2.02
CA CYS A 103 -10.85 10.74 0.74
C CYS A 103 -11.99 10.87 -0.27
N ARG A 104 -13.08 10.09 -0.10
CA ARG A 104 -14.20 9.94 -1.05
C ARG A 104 -13.76 9.56 -2.47
N GLU A 105 -12.68 8.80 -2.54
CA GLU A 105 -12.09 8.31 -3.79
C GLU A 105 -11.87 6.79 -3.68
N PRO A 106 -11.97 6.05 -4.81
CA PRO A 106 -11.71 4.62 -4.82
C PRO A 106 -10.20 4.35 -4.70
N HIS A 107 -9.83 3.52 -3.74
CA HIS A 107 -8.47 3.03 -3.53
C HIS A 107 -8.32 1.63 -4.12
N TYR A 108 -7.39 1.49 -5.05
CA TYR A 108 -7.09 0.23 -5.72
C TYR A 108 -5.89 -0.44 -5.06
N PHE A 109 -6.10 -1.67 -4.59
CA PHE A 109 -5.11 -2.46 -3.89
C PHE A 109 -4.82 -3.74 -4.65
N ASP A 110 -3.58 -3.89 -5.12
CA ASP A 110 -3.12 -5.20 -5.60
C ASP A 110 -3.10 -6.23 -4.45
N TRP A 111 -3.26 -7.51 -4.79
CA TRP A 111 -3.30 -8.60 -3.82
C TRP A 111 -2.15 -8.57 -2.81
N ASP A 112 -0.92 -8.36 -3.29
CA ASP A 112 0.27 -8.36 -2.43
C ASP A 112 0.36 -7.12 -1.55
N LEU A 113 -0.12 -5.98 -2.05
CA LEU A 113 -0.18 -4.72 -1.29
C LEU A 113 -1.17 -4.84 -0.14
N LEU A 114 -2.39 -5.31 -0.42
CA LEU A 114 -3.41 -5.48 0.61
C LEU A 114 -2.97 -6.48 1.68
N ARG A 115 -2.39 -7.61 1.26
CA ARG A 115 -1.84 -8.61 2.18
C ARG A 115 -0.73 -8.03 3.05
N GLY A 116 0.17 -7.26 2.46
CA GLY A 116 1.24 -6.57 3.19
C GLY A 116 0.68 -5.61 4.24
N ASN A 117 -0.39 -4.88 3.92
CA ASN A 117 -1.05 -3.96 4.84
C ASN A 117 -1.70 -4.69 6.01
N LEU A 118 -2.43 -5.78 5.78
CA LEU A 118 -3.06 -6.57 6.84
C LEU A 118 -2.02 -7.24 7.75
N ARG A 119 -0.92 -7.75 7.19
CA ARG A 119 0.20 -8.29 7.99
C ARG A 119 0.86 -7.21 8.82
N HIS A 120 1.08 -6.03 8.25
CA HIS A 120 1.63 -4.91 9.01
C HIS A 120 0.69 -4.48 10.13
N LEU A 121 -0.63 -4.44 9.88
CA LEU A 121 -1.63 -4.12 10.89
C LEU A 121 -1.56 -5.09 12.08
N LEU A 122 -1.36 -6.39 11.84
CA LEU A 122 -1.16 -7.39 12.90
C LEU A 122 0.09 -7.15 13.75
N ASP A 123 1.17 -6.65 13.13
CA ASP A 123 2.47 -6.46 13.80
C ASP A 123 2.56 -5.11 14.52
N SER A 124 2.09 -4.03 13.89
CA SER A 124 2.26 -2.65 14.35
C SER A 124 1.01 -2.07 15.02
N GLY A 125 -0.14 -2.72 14.87
CA GLY A 125 -1.44 -2.16 15.25
C GLY A 125 -1.88 -0.98 14.38
N ARG A 126 -1.15 -0.66 13.30
CA ARG A 126 -1.43 0.50 12.45
C ARG A 126 -1.57 0.12 10.97
N PRO A 127 -2.56 0.67 10.26
CA PRO A 127 -2.61 0.59 8.81
C PRO A 127 -1.39 1.28 8.21
N ARG A 128 -0.75 0.63 7.24
CA ARG A 128 0.38 1.24 6.53
C ARG A 128 -0.13 2.30 5.55
N VAL A 129 0.39 3.51 5.66
CA VAL A 129 0.22 4.51 4.59
C VAL A 129 0.96 4.00 3.37
N HIS A 130 0.24 3.86 2.27
CA HIS A 130 0.77 3.51 0.97
C HIS A 130 0.34 4.60 -0.01
N GLU A 131 1.19 4.86 -0.99
CA GLU A 131 0.80 5.74 -2.09
C GLU A 131 -0.22 5.00 -2.98
N PRO A 132 -1.25 5.69 -3.48
CA PRO A 132 -2.20 5.10 -4.42
C PRO A 132 -1.49 4.53 -5.65
N ALA A 133 -2.06 3.46 -6.22
CA ALA A 133 -1.58 2.93 -7.48
C ALA A 133 -1.58 4.02 -8.58
N TYR A 134 -0.51 4.08 -9.37
CA TYR A 134 -0.42 5.04 -10.48
C TYR A 134 -1.19 4.50 -11.69
N ASP A 135 -2.26 5.20 -12.08
CA ASP A 135 -3.13 4.89 -13.23
C ASP A 135 -3.67 3.44 -13.21
N PRO A 136 -4.40 3.03 -12.16
CA PRO A 136 -4.97 1.68 -12.08
C PRO A 136 -6.09 1.53 -13.11
N ASP A 137 -6.04 0.45 -13.88
CA ASP A 137 -7.16 0.07 -14.75
C ASP A 137 -8.31 -0.53 -13.90
N PRO A 138 -9.47 0.16 -13.79
CA PRO A 138 -10.56 -0.24 -12.91
C PRO A 138 -11.16 -1.61 -13.26
N ASP A 139 -11.06 -2.04 -14.52
CA ASP A 139 -11.64 -3.32 -14.99
C ASP A 139 -10.92 -4.55 -14.37
N HIS A 140 -9.77 -4.33 -13.74
CA HIS A 140 -8.98 -5.36 -13.09
C HIS A 140 -9.14 -5.42 -11.56
N TYR A 141 -10.05 -4.64 -10.98
CA TYR A 141 -10.28 -4.62 -9.53
C TYR A 141 -11.76 -4.80 -9.22
N VAL A 142 -12.05 -5.50 -8.15
CA VAL A 142 -13.42 -5.79 -7.71
C VAL A 142 -13.63 -5.38 -6.27
N THR A 143 -14.88 -5.21 -5.84
CA THR A 143 -15.17 -4.94 -4.43
C THR A 143 -15.00 -6.22 -3.60
N TRP A 144 -14.83 -6.04 -2.29
CA TRP A 144 -14.80 -7.16 -1.35
C TRP A 144 -16.09 -8.01 -1.44
N ASP A 145 -17.25 -7.35 -1.48
CA ASP A 145 -18.54 -8.03 -1.58
C ASP A 145 -18.66 -8.90 -2.84
N TYR A 146 -18.11 -8.41 -3.97
CA TYR A 146 -18.07 -9.20 -5.20
C TYR A 146 -17.18 -10.43 -5.03
N ALA A 147 -16.00 -10.27 -4.44
CA ALA A 147 -15.06 -11.38 -4.24
C ALA A 147 -15.64 -12.47 -3.33
N ARG A 148 -16.28 -12.05 -2.22
CA ARG A 148 -16.99 -12.95 -1.30
C ARG A 148 -18.12 -13.70 -2.02
N GLY A 149 -19.01 -12.98 -2.70
CA GLY A 149 -20.13 -13.61 -3.41
C GLY A 149 -19.67 -14.56 -4.53
N TYR A 150 -18.54 -14.27 -5.18
CA TYR A 150 -17.95 -15.18 -6.15
C TYR A 150 -17.43 -16.47 -5.47
N ALA A 151 -16.71 -16.34 -4.36
CA ALA A 151 -16.20 -17.48 -3.61
C ALA A 151 -17.34 -18.37 -3.08
N ASP A 152 -18.39 -17.77 -2.54
CA ASP A 152 -19.60 -18.47 -2.07
C ASP A 152 -20.27 -19.24 -3.22
N GLY A 153 -20.43 -18.60 -4.39
CA GLY A 153 -21.02 -19.25 -5.56
C GLY A 153 -20.17 -20.41 -6.09
N VAL A 154 -18.84 -20.27 -6.10
CA VAL A 154 -17.94 -21.38 -6.46
C VAL A 154 -18.08 -22.53 -5.47
N HIS A 155 -18.12 -22.24 -4.17
CA HIS A 155 -18.27 -23.26 -3.14
C HIS A 155 -19.58 -24.04 -3.30
N ASP A 156 -20.70 -23.34 -3.51
CA ASP A 156 -22.04 -23.94 -3.71
C ASP A 156 -22.04 -24.95 -4.87
N THR A 157 -21.52 -24.53 -6.03
CA THR A 157 -21.46 -25.39 -7.22
C THR A 157 -20.58 -26.64 -7.04
N LEU A 158 -19.57 -26.58 -6.18
CA LEU A 158 -18.72 -27.73 -5.86
C LEU A 158 -19.40 -28.69 -4.88
N THR A 159 -20.17 -28.16 -3.93
CA THR A 159 -20.89 -28.96 -2.94
C THR A 159 -22.12 -29.66 -3.51
N GLU A 160 -22.95 -28.96 -4.30
CA GLU A 160 -24.16 -29.54 -4.91
C GLU A 160 -23.82 -30.71 -5.86
N GLY A 161 -22.72 -30.60 -6.62
CA GLY A 161 -22.27 -31.66 -7.54
C GLY A 161 -21.77 -32.94 -6.85
N THR A 162 -21.60 -32.93 -5.53
CA THR A 162 -21.14 -34.10 -4.76
C THR A 162 -22.32 -34.87 -4.14
N GLU A 163 -23.48 -34.25 -3.94
CA GLU A 163 -24.65 -34.86 -3.30
C GLU A 163 -25.53 -35.68 -4.28
N GLU A 164 -25.47 -35.38 -5.58
CA GLU A 164 -26.21 -36.12 -6.61
C GLU A 164 -25.60 -37.50 -6.94
N ASP A 165 -24.31 -37.73 -6.66
CA ASP A 165 -23.62 -39.00 -6.95
C ASP A 165 -23.88 -40.08 -5.87
N ASP A 166 -24.26 -39.69 -4.65
CA ASP A 166 -24.50 -40.65 -3.53
C ASP A 166 -25.96 -41.14 -3.46
N SER A 167 -26.89 -40.50 -4.18
CA SER A 167 -28.32 -40.84 -4.16
C SER A 167 -28.79 -41.81 -5.26
N ALA A 168 -27.87 -42.32 -6.09
CA ALA A 168 -28.18 -43.18 -7.24
C ALA A 168 -28.02 -44.69 -6.99
N ASP A 169 -27.75 -45.13 -5.76
CA ASP A 169 -27.71 -46.55 -5.35
C ASP A 169 -28.68 -46.82 -4.19
N GLY A 170 -29.95 -47.05 -4.52
CA GLY A 170 -31.02 -47.38 -3.56
C GLY A 170 -32.17 -48.15 -4.20
#